data_AF-A0A485P0J2-F1
#
_entry.id   AF-A0A485P0J2-F1
#
_cell.length_a   1.000
_cell.length_b   1.000
_cell.length_c   1.000
_cell.angle_alpha   90.00
_cell.angle_beta   90.00
_cell.angle_gamma   90.00
#
_symmetry.space_group_name_H-M   'P 1'
#
loop_
_entity.id
_entity.type
_entity.pdbx_description
1 polymer ?
#
loop_
_entity_poly.entity_id
_entity_poly.type
_entity_poly.pdbx_seq_one_letter_code
_entity_poly.pdbx_strand_id
1 'polypeptide(L)'
;MNKSINSDKAVAYGVAVQAAVLSGDKFENVKDLLLLDVTPSLSFETSGGVVTVLIKCNTTKQMRTFTTYSDNQIEVTFDIDHNGILGVSAVDKSMEKENKFTTSNYKGHLSKEDIEHM
;
A
#
# COMPACT_ATOMS: atom_id res chain seq x y z
N MET A 1 37.04 1.18 -4.22
CA MET A 1 35.60 0.91 -4.43
C MET A 1 35.10 1.86 -5.52
N ASN A 2 34.85 1.35 -6.72
CA ASN A 2 34.40 2.17 -7.85
C ASN A 2 32.96 2.64 -7.60
N LYS A 3 32.78 3.94 -7.37
CA LYS A 3 31.48 4.61 -7.35
C LYS A 3 31.03 4.81 -8.80
N SER A 4 30.57 3.73 -9.44
CA SER A 4 30.22 3.71 -10.87
C SER A 4 28.89 4.40 -11.19
N ILE A 5 28.13 4.82 -10.18
CA ILE A 5 26.83 5.49 -10.32
C ILE A 5 26.89 6.84 -9.61
N ASN A 6 26.39 7.87 -10.30
CA ASN A 6 26.22 9.21 -9.72
C ASN A 6 25.05 9.18 -8.72
N SER A 7 25.30 9.56 -7.47
CA SER A 7 24.29 9.56 -6.39
C SER A 7 23.08 10.43 -6.68
N ASP A 8 23.30 11.56 -7.34
CA ASP A 8 22.28 12.58 -7.55
C ASP A 8 21.32 12.20 -8.68
N LYS A 9 21.77 11.32 -9.58
CA LYS A 9 20.98 10.84 -10.73
C LYS A 9 20.48 9.41 -10.56
N ALA A 10 20.97 8.67 -9.57
CA ALA A 10 20.62 7.26 -9.36
C ALA A 10 19.10 7.06 -9.24
N VAL A 11 18.43 7.94 -8.48
CA VAL A 11 16.96 7.90 -8.31
C VAL A 11 16.25 8.14 -9.64
N ALA A 12 16.67 9.16 -10.41
CA ALA A 12 16.06 9.49 -11.69
C ALA A 12 16.21 8.35 -12.72
N TYR A 13 17.38 7.69 -12.77
CA TYR A 13 17.58 6.50 -13.62
C TYR A 13 16.66 5.35 -13.20
N GLY A 14 16.52 5.08 -11.90
CA GLY A 14 15.61 4.06 -11.38
C GLY A 14 14.16 4.31 -11.79
N VAL A 15 13.69 5.55 -11.65
CA VAL A 15 12.33 5.95 -12.05
C VAL A 15 12.14 5.80 -13.56
N ALA A 16 13.11 6.18 -14.38
CA ALA A 16 13.02 6.03 -15.83
C ALA A 16 12.92 4.55 -16.26
N VAL A 17 13.68 3.66 -15.62
CA VAL A 17 13.60 2.22 -15.86
C VAL A 17 12.25 1.67 -15.42
N GLN A 18 11.75 2.04 -14.24
CA GLN A 18 10.44 1.62 -13.74
C GLN A 18 9.29 2.13 -14.62
N ALA A 19 9.38 3.36 -15.13
CA ALA A 19 8.41 3.92 -16.07
C ALA A 19 8.41 3.18 -17.41
N ALA A 20 9.57 2.77 -17.92
CA ALA A 20 9.68 1.95 -19.13
C ALA A 20 9.06 0.55 -18.95
N VAL A 21 9.28 -0.08 -17.78
CA VAL A 21 8.63 -1.35 -17.41
C VAL A 21 7.11 -1.20 -17.39
N LEU A 22 6.59 -0.16 -16.72
CA LEU A 22 5.15 0.10 -16.62
C LEU A 22 4.51 0.47 -17.96
N SER A 23 5.26 1.15 -18.84
CA SER A 23 4.81 1.51 -20.18
C SER A 23 4.80 0.32 -21.15
N GLY A 24 5.26 -0.86 -20.71
CA GLY A 24 5.29 -2.08 -21.51
C GLY A 24 6.36 -2.07 -22.61
N ASP A 25 7.37 -1.21 -22.48
CA ASP A 25 8.38 -1.01 -23.52
C ASP A 25 9.34 -2.21 -23.60
N LYS A 26 9.41 -2.86 -24.76
CA LYS A 26 10.05 -4.18 -24.93
C LYS A 26 11.56 -4.08 -25.16
N PHE A 27 12.28 -3.30 -24.36
CA PHE A 27 13.74 -3.31 -24.41
C PHE A 27 14.27 -4.68 -23.93
N GLU A 28 15.11 -5.34 -24.74
CA GLU A 28 15.73 -6.66 -24.44
C GLU A 28 16.27 -6.75 -23.00
N ASN A 29 16.84 -5.65 -22.50
CA ASN A 29 17.51 -5.59 -21.20
C ASN A 29 16.56 -5.42 -20.01
N VAL A 30 15.27 -5.16 -20.26
CA VAL A 30 14.28 -4.77 -19.24
C VAL A 30 13.14 -5.81 -19.15
N LYS A 31 13.02 -6.72 -20.13
CA LYS A 31 11.98 -7.76 -20.21
C LYS A 31 11.93 -8.69 -19.01
N ASP A 32 13.09 -9.01 -18.43
CA ASP A 32 13.20 -9.94 -17.31
C ASP A 32 13.29 -9.23 -15.95
N LEU A 33 13.05 -7.91 -15.90
CA LEU A 33 13.14 -7.14 -14.68
C LEU A 33 11.85 -7.27 -13.87
N LEU A 34 11.89 -8.06 -12.80
CA LEU A 34 10.81 -8.15 -11.82
C LEU A 34 11.10 -7.21 -10.64
N LEU A 35 10.21 -6.22 -10.44
CA LEU A 35 10.30 -5.31 -9.30
C LEU A 35 9.35 -5.78 -8.19
N LEU A 36 9.90 -6.05 -7.02
CA LEU A 36 9.15 -6.45 -5.84
C LEU A 36 9.44 -5.46 -4.72
N ASP A 37 8.48 -4.57 -4.46
CA ASP A 37 8.58 -3.65 -3.35
C ASP A 37 8.13 -4.30 -2.03
N VAL A 38 8.69 -3.82 -0.94
CA VAL A 38 8.39 -4.28 0.41
C VAL A 38 7.72 -3.14 1.20
N THR A 39 6.55 -3.42 1.73
CA THR A 39 5.89 -2.46 2.61
C THR A 39 6.55 -2.43 3.98
N PRO A 40 6.79 -1.25 4.57
CA PRO A 40 7.22 -1.15 5.96
C PRO A 40 6.12 -1.68 6.89
N SER A 41 6.48 -2.05 8.13
CA SER A 41 5.51 -2.63 9.06
C SER A 41 4.41 -1.64 9.43
N LEU A 42 3.17 -2.12 9.46
CA LEU A 42 2.01 -1.36 9.91
C LEU A 42 1.32 -2.10 11.05
N SER A 43 0.97 -1.38 12.11
CA SER A 43 0.25 -1.90 13.27
C SER A 43 -0.90 -0.99 13.62
N PHE A 44 -1.93 -1.56 14.24
CA PHE A 44 -3.03 -0.82 14.84
C PHE A 44 -3.28 -1.31 16.25
N GLU A 45 -3.91 -0.47 17.06
CA GLU A 45 -4.28 -0.78 18.43
C GLU A 45 -5.72 -1.32 18.44
N THR A 46 -5.91 -2.50 19.04
CA THR A 46 -7.25 -3.06 19.29
C THR A 46 -7.78 -2.59 20.64
N SER A 47 -9.10 -2.68 20.83
CA SER A 47 -9.74 -2.45 22.13
C SER A 47 -9.06 -3.31 23.20
N GLY A 48 -8.56 -2.66 24.26
CA GLY A 48 -7.74 -3.30 25.30
C GLY A 48 -6.25 -2.93 25.27
N GLY A 49 -5.83 -2.01 24.38
CA GLY A 49 -4.46 -1.49 24.34
C GLY A 49 -3.44 -2.48 23.76
N VAL A 50 -3.92 -3.51 23.06
CA VAL A 50 -3.06 -4.51 22.42
C VAL A 50 -2.72 -4.03 21.02
N VAL A 51 -1.43 -3.78 20.77
CA VAL A 51 -0.93 -3.41 19.45
C VAL A 51 -0.78 -4.68 18.61
N THR A 52 -1.54 -4.76 17.52
CA THR A 52 -1.47 -5.89 16.58
C THR A 52 -0.76 -5.46 15.30
N VAL A 53 0.28 -6.21 14.91
CA VAL A 53 0.97 -6.01 13.62
C VAL A 53 0.09 -6.53 12.50
N LEU A 54 -0.46 -5.60 11.72
CA LEU A 54 -1.31 -5.87 10.57
C LEU A 54 -0.48 -6.31 9.37
N ILE A 55 0.61 -5.59 9.10
CA ILE A 55 1.59 -5.88 8.05
C ILE A 55 2.95 -6.04 8.68
N LYS A 56 3.51 -7.25 8.52
CA LYS A 56 4.90 -7.52 8.91
C LYS A 56 5.84 -6.91 7.87
N CYS A 57 6.97 -6.36 8.29
CA CYS A 57 7.97 -5.82 7.37
C CYS A 57 8.37 -6.87 6.32
N ASN A 58 8.67 -6.39 5.11
CA ASN A 58 9.11 -7.22 3.99
C ASN A 58 8.03 -8.17 3.43
N THR A 59 6.76 -7.80 3.55
CA THR A 59 5.65 -8.52 2.89
C THR A 59 5.13 -7.74 1.68
N THR A 60 4.76 -8.49 0.65
CA THR A 60 4.47 -7.97 -0.70
C THR A 60 2.99 -7.76 -0.96
N LYS A 61 2.13 -8.53 -0.27
CA LYS A 61 0.70 -8.31 -0.08
C LYS A 61 0.26 -8.97 1.22
N GLN A 62 -0.51 -8.28 2.05
CA GLN A 62 -1.08 -8.85 3.26
C GLN A 62 -2.51 -8.36 3.41
N MET A 63 -3.46 -9.27 3.19
CA MET A 63 -4.86 -9.06 3.50
C MET A 63 -5.15 -9.72 4.85
N ARG A 64 -5.75 -8.98 5.78
CA ARG A 64 -6.21 -9.55 7.05
C ARG A 64 -7.61 -9.06 7.37
N THR A 65 -8.40 -9.99 7.86
CA THR A 65 -9.78 -9.80 8.22
C THR A 65 -9.92 -9.90 9.74
N PHE A 66 -10.53 -8.89 10.35
CA PHE A 66 -10.79 -8.83 11.79
C PHE A 66 -12.29 -8.80 12.03
N THR A 67 -12.71 -9.36 13.16
CA THR A 67 -14.11 -9.32 13.59
C THR A 67 -14.22 -8.73 14.99
N THR A 68 -15.35 -8.08 15.28
CA THR A 68 -15.61 -7.53 16.61
C THR A 68 -15.88 -8.64 17.63
N TYR A 69 -15.43 -8.41 18.87
CA TYR A 69 -15.57 -9.34 19.99
C TYR A 69 -17.03 -9.74 20.27
N SER A 70 -17.98 -8.84 20.03
CA SER A 70 -19.41 -9.10 20.20
C SER A 70 -20.02 -9.54 18.86
N ASP A 71 -20.30 -10.84 18.78
CA ASP A 71 -21.15 -11.49 17.77
C ASP A 71 -20.66 -11.49 16.31
N ASN A 72 -19.38 -11.21 16.06
CA ASN A 72 -18.77 -11.36 14.73
C ASN A 72 -19.48 -10.54 13.62
N GLN A 73 -20.18 -9.47 14.01
CA GLN A 73 -21.11 -8.72 13.16
C GLN A 73 -20.39 -7.85 12.13
N ILE A 74 -19.26 -7.25 12.49
CA ILE A 74 -18.50 -6.37 11.60
C ILE A 74 -17.21 -7.08 11.20
N GLU A 75 -17.05 -7.29 9.91
CA GLU A 75 -15.83 -7.79 9.28
C GLU A 75 -15.02 -6.62 8.73
N VAL A 76 -13.79 -6.44 9.22
CA VAL A 76 -12.89 -5.39 8.73
C VAL A 76 -11.73 -6.03 7.97
N THR A 77 -11.64 -5.72 6.69
CA THR A 77 -10.58 -6.18 5.81
C THR A 77 -9.64 -5.04 5.49
N PHE A 78 -8.35 -5.29 5.67
CA PHE A 78 -7.28 -4.36 5.30
C PHE A 78 -6.56 -4.91 4.06
N ASP A 79 -6.38 -4.07 3.05
CA ASP A 79 -5.66 -4.37 1.82
C ASP A 79 -4.60 -3.29 1.55
N ILE A 80 -3.45 -3.69 1.03
CA ILE A 80 -2.43 -2.75 0.55
C ILE A 80 -2.16 -3.01 -0.92
N ASP A 81 -2.26 -1.93 -1.69
CA ASP A 81 -1.89 -1.95 -3.10
C ASP A 81 -0.37 -1.85 -3.32
N HIS A 82 0.05 -2.05 -4.56
CA HIS A 82 1.45 -1.97 -4.97
C HIS A 82 2.06 -0.56 -4.83
N ASN A 83 1.24 0.47 -4.58
CA ASN A 83 1.67 1.84 -4.35
C ASN A 83 1.79 2.17 -2.85
N GLY A 84 1.55 1.19 -1.97
CA GLY A 84 1.59 1.37 -0.52
C GLY A 84 0.38 2.12 0.04
N ILE A 85 -0.72 2.21 -0.71
CA ILE A 85 -1.98 2.80 -0.23
C ILE A 85 -2.77 1.73 0.52
N LEU A 86 -3.24 2.07 1.73
CA LEU A 86 -4.02 1.20 2.58
C LEU A 86 -5.53 1.38 2.31
N GLY A 87 -6.16 0.32 1.82
CA GLY A 87 -7.62 0.18 1.76
C GLY A 87 -8.14 -0.48 3.03
N VAL A 88 -9.21 0.06 3.60
CA VAL A 88 -9.92 -0.51 4.76
C VAL A 88 -11.39 -0.67 4.41
N SER A 89 -11.88 -1.89 4.26
CA SER A 89 -13.30 -2.15 4.04
C SER A 89 -13.92 -2.78 5.28
N ALA A 90 -15.05 -2.24 5.73
CA ALA A 90 -15.85 -2.80 6.81
C ALA A 90 -17.20 -3.29 6.25
N VAL A 91 -17.54 -4.54 6.52
CA VAL A 91 -18.81 -5.16 6.11
C VAL A 91 -19.55 -5.58 7.36
N ASP A 92 -20.76 -5.06 7.54
CA ASP A 92 -21.70 -5.57 8.55
C ASP A 92 -22.45 -6.77 7.98
N LYS A 93 -22.18 -7.96 8.53
CA LYS A 93 -22.79 -9.23 8.10
C LYS A 93 -24.27 -9.35 8.48
N SER A 94 -24.74 -8.59 9.46
CA SER A 94 -26.12 -8.64 9.92
C SER A 94 -27.06 -7.83 9.03
N MET A 95 -26.54 -6.74 8.46
CA MET A 95 -27.32 -5.81 7.62
C MET A 95 -26.91 -5.82 6.14
N GLU A 96 -25.96 -6.68 5.74
CA GLU A 96 -25.31 -6.69 4.41
C GLU A 96 -24.85 -5.30 3.95
N LYS A 97 -24.47 -4.45 4.90
CA LYS A 97 -24.07 -3.07 4.61
C LYS A 97 -22.55 -2.96 4.60
N GLU A 98 -22.01 -2.54 3.46
CA GLU A 98 -20.58 -2.29 3.29
C GLU A 98 -20.26 -0.79 3.40
N ASN A 99 -19.24 -0.47 4.19
CA ASN A 99 -18.59 0.83 4.20
C ASN A 99 -17.12 0.64 3.83
N LYS A 100 -16.71 1.20 2.70
CA LYS A 100 -15.32 1.20 2.25
C LYS A 100 -14.66 2.54 2.57
N PHE A 101 -13.51 2.49 3.24
CA PHE A 101 -12.67 3.63 3.55
C PHE A 101 -11.29 3.42 2.93
N THR A 102 -10.71 4.46 2.32
CA THR A 102 -9.33 4.39 1.84
C THR A 102 -8.52 5.39 2.66
N THR A 103 -7.55 4.89 3.43
CA THR A 103 -6.66 5.74 4.21
C THR A 103 -5.30 5.75 3.53
N SER A 104 -4.86 6.90 3.02
CA SER A 104 -3.46 7.07 2.64
C SER A 104 -2.64 7.44 3.88
N ASN A 105 -1.48 6.82 4.08
CA ASN A 105 -0.57 7.06 5.23
C ASN A 105 0.19 8.41 5.12
N TYR A 106 -0.23 9.30 4.21
CA TYR A 106 0.54 10.49 3.87
C TYR A 106 -0.13 11.74 4.42
N LYS A 107 0.53 12.35 5.41
CA LYS A 107 0.19 13.69 5.92
C LYS A 107 0.42 14.69 4.77
N GLY A 108 -0.66 15.24 4.20
CA GLY A 108 -0.60 16.18 3.07
C GLY A 108 -1.36 15.74 1.81
N HIS A 109 -2.18 14.69 1.87
CA HIS A 109 -3.04 14.31 0.74
C HIS A 109 -4.11 15.39 0.51
N LEU A 110 -4.11 15.96 -0.70
CA LEU A 110 -5.11 16.91 -1.15
C LEU A 110 -6.40 16.18 -1.53
N SER A 111 -7.55 16.80 -1.29
CA SER A 111 -8.81 16.28 -1.82
C SER A 111 -8.81 16.37 -3.36
N LYS A 112 -9.70 15.63 -4.03
CA LYS A 112 -9.79 15.74 -5.51
C LYS A 112 -10.14 17.17 -5.90
N GLU A 113 -10.99 17.78 -5.09
CA GLU A 113 -11.43 19.15 -5.19
C GLU A 113 -10.26 20.13 -5.05
N ASP A 114 -9.36 19.92 -4.08
CA ASP A 114 -8.15 20.75 -3.93
C ASP A 114 -7.21 20.61 -5.14
N ILE A 115 -7.06 19.41 -5.70
CA ILE A 115 -6.20 19.15 -6.87
C ILE A 115 -6.77 19.81 -8.13
N GLU A 116 -8.09 19.77 -8.32
CA GLU A 116 -8.76 20.40 -9.47
C GLU A 116 -8.68 21.94 -9.44
N HIS A 117 -8.44 22.51 -8.25
CA HIS A 117 -8.32 23.95 -8.03
C HIS A 117 -6.86 24.48 -7.94
N MET A 118 -5.86 23.63 -8.14
CA MET A 118 -4.43 24.00 -8.22
C MET A 118 -3.95 24.23 -9.65
#